data_AF-A0A2N3AII7-F1
#
_entry.id   AF-A0A2N3AII7-F1
#
_cell.length_a   1.000
_cell.length_b   1.000
_cell.length_c   1.000
_cell.angle_alpha   90.00
_cell.angle_beta   90.00
_cell.angle_gamma   90.00
#
_symmetry.space_group_name_H-M   'P 1'
#
loop_
_entity.id
_entity.type
_entity.pdbx_description
1 polymer ?
#
loop_
_entity_poly.entity_id
_entity_poly.type
_entity_poly.pdbx_seq_one_letter_code
_entity_poly.pdbx_strand_id
1 'polypeptide(L)'
;GQFRTDEPVFNVPRLGKNHIRAWQDRELIGLNKEGRRIYLWHPWEKGIASVEPYIYKDLPIYKYLQELAKRGEDIEEYKSIWYYY
;
A
#
# COMPACT_ATOMS: atom_id res chain seq x y z
N GLY A 1 -12.08 10.20 21.94
CA GLY A 1 -11.51 10.60 20.64
C GLY A 1 -12.45 10.13 19.55
N GLN A 2 -12.67 10.93 18.51
CA GLN A 2 -13.43 10.51 17.33
C GLN A 2 -12.50 9.67 16.46
N PHE A 3 -12.57 8.34 16.62
CA PHE A 3 -11.82 7.42 15.77
C PHE A 3 -12.63 7.21 14.49
N ARG A 4 -11.99 7.31 13.32
CA ARG A 4 -12.60 6.80 12.09
C ARG A 4 -12.75 5.28 12.27
N THR A 5 -13.98 4.80 12.22
CA THR A 5 -14.29 3.35 12.21
C THR A 5 -14.03 2.73 10.84
N ASP A 6 -13.90 3.56 9.80
CA ASP A 6 -13.60 3.10 8.46
C ASP A 6 -12.14 2.65 8.36
N GLU A 7 -11.94 1.41 7.95
CA GLU A 7 -10.62 0.85 7.72
C GLU A 7 -10.28 0.85 6.23
N PRO A 8 -9.07 1.30 5.85
CA PRO A 8 -8.64 1.23 4.47
C PRO A 8 -8.44 -0.23 4.05
N VAL A 9 -9.21 -0.66 3.06
CA VAL A 9 -9.08 -1.97 2.42
C VAL A 9 -8.52 -1.83 1.01
N PHE A 10 -7.70 -2.79 0.62
CA PHE A 10 -7.12 -2.87 -0.72
C PHE A 10 -7.63 -4.12 -1.43
N ASN A 11 -8.12 -3.95 -2.65
CA ASN A 11 -8.51 -5.07 -3.50
C ASN A 11 -7.26 -5.66 -4.14
N VAL A 12 -6.84 -6.82 -3.64
CA VAL A 12 -5.71 -7.56 -4.16
C VAL A 12 -6.22 -8.53 -5.24
N PRO A 13 -5.70 -8.47 -6.47
CA PRO A 13 -6.11 -9.39 -7.52
C PRO A 13 -5.99 -10.84 -7.07
N ARG A 14 -7.06 -11.62 -7.29
CA ARG A 14 -7.19 -13.05 -6.89
C ARG A 14 -7.19 -13.34 -5.39
N LEU A 15 -6.83 -12.37 -4.54
CA LEU A 15 -6.81 -12.50 -3.08
C LEU A 15 -7.91 -11.68 -2.39
N GLY A 16 -8.83 -11.05 -3.13
CA GLY A 16 -9.96 -10.31 -2.57
C GLY A 16 -9.57 -9.06 -1.77
N LYS A 17 -10.43 -8.67 -0.81
CA LYS A 17 -10.22 -7.50 0.05
C LYS A 17 -9.24 -7.84 1.18
N ASN A 18 -8.16 -7.08 1.28
CA ASN A 18 -7.22 -7.17 2.40
C ASN A 18 -7.17 -5.84 3.18
N HIS A 19 -7.06 -5.92 4.50
CA HIS A 19 -6.96 -4.75 5.36
C HIS A 19 -5.54 -4.17 5.28
N ILE A 20 -5.39 -2.88 4.97
CA ILE A 20 -4.05 -2.27 4.89
C ILE A 20 -3.38 -2.22 6.28
N ARG A 21 -4.15 -2.22 7.36
CA ARG A 21 -3.62 -2.29 8.74
C ARG A 21 -3.18 -3.69 9.15
N ALA A 22 -3.60 -4.73 8.45
CA ALA A 22 -3.17 -6.10 8.70
C ALA A 22 -1.76 -6.31 8.13
N TRP A 23 -0.74 -5.78 8.82
CA TRP A 23 0.66 -5.89 8.40
C TRP A 23 1.10 -7.34 8.21
N GLN A 24 0.50 -8.29 8.93
CA GLN A 24 0.77 -9.73 8.77
C GLN A 24 0.35 -10.32 7.42
N ASP A 25 -0.48 -9.61 6.64
CA ASP A 25 -0.98 -10.08 5.35
C ASP A 25 -0.16 -9.51 4.16
N ARG A 26 0.87 -8.70 4.44
CA ARG A 26 1.82 -8.25 3.41
C ARG A 26 3.25 -8.07 3.91
N GLU A 27 4.21 -8.26 3.02
CA GLU A 27 5.62 -8.02 3.29
C GLU A 27 6.19 -7.02 2.26
N LEU A 28 7.02 -6.06 2.71
CA LEU A 28 7.82 -5.24 1.80
C LEU A 28 9.07 -6.05 1.41
N ILE A 29 9.09 -6.57 0.18
CA ILE A 29 10.16 -7.46 -0.29
C ILE A 29 11.25 -6.74 -1.10
N GLY A 30 11.08 -5.45 -1.40
CA GLY A 30 12.14 -4.67 -2.02
C GLY A 30 11.73 -3.32 -2.58
N LEU A 31 12.73 -2.63 -3.12
CA LEU A 31 12.60 -1.41 -3.89
C LEU A 31 13.17 -1.64 -5.29
N ASN A 32 12.45 -1.21 -6.33
CA ASN A 32 12.97 -1.32 -7.69
C ASN A 32 13.77 -0.06 -8.09
N LYS A 33 14.42 -0.11 -9.26
CA LYS A 33 15.23 1.00 -9.78
C LYS A 33 14.44 2.30 -10.04
N GLU A 34 13.12 2.21 -10.16
CA GLU A 34 12.21 3.37 -10.29
C GLU A 34 11.72 3.90 -8.93
N GLY A 35 12.22 3.38 -7.81
CA GLY A 35 11.82 3.80 -6.45
C GLY A 35 10.46 3.27 -6.01
N ARG A 36 9.95 2.22 -6.67
CA ARG A 36 8.68 1.58 -6.31
C ARG A 36 8.90 0.55 -5.22
N ARG A 37 8.02 0.59 -4.20
CA ARG A 37 7.92 -0.46 -3.19
C ARG A 37 7.29 -1.70 -3.80
N ILE A 38 7.90 -2.86 -3.57
CA ILE A 38 7.36 -4.15 -3.99
C ILE A 38 6.84 -4.87 -2.76
N TYR A 39 5.55 -5.18 -2.76
CA TYR A 39 4.89 -5.91 -1.68
C TYR A 39 4.54 -7.33 -2.13
N LEU A 40 4.79 -8.30 -1.26
CA LEU A 40 4.21 -9.64 -1.35
C LEU A 40 2.96 -9.67 -0.50
N TRP A 41 1.79 -9.90 -1.11
CA TRP A 41 0.53 -10.04 -0.39
C TRP A 41 0.20 -11.52 -0.21
N HIS A 42 -0.13 -11.90 1.01
CA HIS A 42 -0.50 -13.27 1.35
C HIS A 42 -2.02 -13.44 1.34
N PRO A 43 -2.53 -14.61 0.92
CA PRO A 43 -3.95 -14.92 1.09
C PRO A 43 -4.33 -14.92 2.56
N TRP A 44 -5.50 -14.37 2.89
CA TRP A 44 -6.07 -14.50 4.24
C TRP A 44 -6.57 -15.93 4.52
N GLU A 45 -6.85 -16.73 3.47
CA GLU A 45 -7.39 -18.09 3.53
C GLU A 45 -6.37 -19.13 4.02
N LYS A 46 -5.69 -18.83 5.12
CA LYS A 46 -4.65 -19.67 5.74
C LYS A 46 -5.22 -21.07 6.03
N GLY A 47 -4.89 -22.03 5.17
CA GLY A 47 -5.21 -23.45 5.36
C GLY A 47 -6.50 -23.96 4.70
N ILE A 48 -7.23 -23.15 3.92
CA ILE A 48 -8.45 -23.59 3.21
C ILE A 48 -8.12 -24.00 1.76
N ALA A 49 -7.28 -23.22 1.08
CA ALA A 49 -6.76 -23.51 -0.25
C ALA A 49 -5.35 -22.95 -0.41
N SER A 50 -4.50 -23.63 -1.19
CA SER A 50 -3.20 -23.07 -1.57
C SER A 50 -3.44 -22.02 -2.64
N VAL A 51 -3.32 -20.76 -2.25
CA VAL A 51 -3.39 -19.62 -3.17
C VAL A 51 -2.02 -18.95 -3.22
N GLU A 52 -1.51 -18.76 -4.43
CA GLU A 52 -0.24 -18.09 -4.64
C GLU A 52 -0.27 -16.65 -4.11
N PRO A 53 0.77 -16.21 -3.40
CA PRO A 53 0.93 -14.82 -3.02
C PRO A 53 0.90 -13.88 -4.23
N TYR A 54 0.47 -12.64 -4.02
CA TYR A 54 0.40 -11.64 -5.07
C TYR A 54 1.50 -10.60 -4.93
N ILE A 55 2.33 -10.44 -5.99
CA ILE A 55 3.35 -9.39 -6.04
C ILE A 55 2.71 -8.09 -6.52
N TYR A 56 2.60 -7.12 -5.61
CA TYR A 56 2.15 -5.77 -5.92
C TYR A 56 3.33 -4.82 -6.08
N LYS A 57 3.32 -4.05 -7.18
CA LYS A 57 4.29 -2.97 -7.43
C LYS A 57 3.61 -1.65 -7.19
N ASP A 58 4.02 -0.97 -6.13
CA ASP A 58 3.42 0.29 -5.74
C ASP A 58 3.75 1.42 -6.71
N LEU A 59 2.94 2.48 -6.69
CA LEU A 59 3.24 3.69 -7.44
C LEU A 59 4.37 4.45 -6.73
N PRO A 60 5.41 4.88 -7.46
CA PRO A 60 6.45 5.68 -6.84
C PRO A 60 5.86 7.05 -6.52
N ILE A 61 5.79 7.38 -5.23
CA ILE A 61 5.21 8.63 -4.75
C ILE A 61 5.91 9.85 -5.34
N TYR A 62 7.19 9.70 -5.68
CA TYR A 62 8.01 10.79 -6.16
C TYR A 62 7.37 11.50 -7.36
N LYS A 63 6.83 10.73 -8.31
CA LYS A 63 6.11 11.31 -9.45
C LYS A 63 4.86 12.07 -9.03
N TYR A 64 4.14 11.56 -8.04
CA TYR A 64 2.95 12.22 -7.50
C TYR A 64 3.31 13.55 -6.82
N LEU A 65 4.34 13.57 -5.97
CA LEU A 65 4.83 14.79 -5.32
C LEU A 65 5.33 15.82 -6.35
N GLN A 66 6.01 15.37 -7.41
CA GLN A 66 6.42 16.25 -8.51
C GLN A 66 5.23 16.89 -9.22
N GLU A 67 4.14 16.15 -9.45
CA GLU A 67 2.91 16.71 -10.04
C GLU A 67 2.21 17.69 -9.10
N LEU A 68 2.23 17.46 -7.79
CA LEU A 68 1.74 18.43 -6.81
C LEU A 68 2.55 19.72 -6.84
N ALA A 69 3.88 19.62 -6.81
CA ALA A 69 4.77 20.78 -6.91
C ALA A 69 4.54 21.58 -8.21
N LYS A 70 4.32 20.90 -9.35
CA LYS A 70 3.98 21.56 -10.62
C LYS A 70 2.67 22.34 -10.58
N ARG A 71 1.74 21.96 -9.71
CA ARG A 71 0.47 22.66 -9.50
C ARG A 71 0.59 23.81 -8.49
N GLY A 72 1.76 24.01 -7.90
CA GLY A 72 2.04 25.06 -6.91
C GLY A 72 1.77 24.64 -5.46
N GLU A 73 1.56 23.35 -5.20
CA GLU A 73 1.38 22.82 -3.84
C GLU A 73 2.73 22.69 -3.11
N ASP A 74 2.73 22.88 -1.79
CA ASP A 74 3.89 22.59 -0.94
C ASP A 74 3.95 21.09 -0.60
N ILE A 75 4.97 20.40 -1.09
CA ILE A 75 5.15 18.97 -0.87
C ILE A 75 5.42 18.59 0.59
N GLU A 76 5.91 19.53 1.42
CA GLU A 76 6.22 19.27 2.83
C GLU A 76 4.95 19.00 3.66
N GLU A 77 3.81 19.55 3.23
CA GLU A 77 2.51 19.26 3.85
C GLU A 77 2.10 17.79 3.69
N TYR A 78 2.64 17.10 2.70
CA TYR A 78 2.30 15.72 2.35
C TYR A 78 3.26 14.69 2.95
N LYS A 79 4.21 15.07 3.81
CA LYS A 79 5.19 14.12 4.40
C LYS A 79 4.58 12.96 5.20
N SER A 80 3.33 13.11 5.65
CA SER A 80 2.61 12.11 6.45
C SER A 80 1.90 11.03 5.62
N ILE A 81 1.80 11.17 4.29
CA ILE A 81 1.03 10.24 3.43
C ILE A 81 1.57 8.81 3.42
N TRP A 82 2.76 8.59 3.95
CA TRP A 82 3.38 7.27 4.12
C TRP A 82 2.85 6.50 5.32
N TYR A 83 2.24 7.19 6.29
CA TYR A 83 1.82 6.61 7.56
C TYR A 83 0.32 6.42 7.57
N TYR A 84 -0.10 5.16 7.44
CA TYR A 84 -1.46 4.75 7.77
C TYR A 84 -1.48 4.45 9.28
N TYR A 85 -1.79 5.45 10.11
CA TYR A 85 -2.09 5.26 11.53
C TYR A 85 -3.42 4.52 11.73
#